data_AF-A0A6C0E6N9-F1
#
_entry.id   AF-A0A6C0E6N9-F1
#
_cell.length_a   1.000
_cell.length_b   1.000
_cell.length_c   1.000
_cell.angle_alpha   90.00
_cell.angle_beta   90.00
_cell.angle_gamma   90.00
#
_symmetry.space_group_name_H-M   'P 1'
#
loop_
_entity.id
_entity.type
_entity.pdbx_description
1 polymer ?
#
loop_
_entity_poly.entity_id
_entity_poly.type
_entity_poly.pdbx_seq_one_letter_code
_entity_poly.pdbx_strand_id
1 'polypeptide(L)'
;MNCRCCQQEITEDDFKIETSCCENICHTTCFFERVRQDWDYIECGICGAILKARVSIQSPEPVETPALTAAVKEIKKLVTANNKAERAMKAVMNTHYQVFKETAEPLLTSLTSLQRNSIAAVKQSAEYREYLKLRRKVSASLTKLRKDHTVNYRYLREHSLWSRYRSTPSWLIRRRFRIRL
;
A
#
# COMPACT_ATOMS: atom_id res chain seq x y z
N MET A 1 0.40 -20.94 42.55
CA MET A 1 1.84 -21.35 42.69
C MET A 1 2.67 -20.08 42.77
N ASN A 2 3.74 -19.98 43.56
CA ASN A 2 4.46 -18.69 43.71
C ASN A 2 5.64 -18.56 42.74
N CYS A 3 5.80 -17.37 42.15
CA CYS A 3 6.90 -17.00 41.29
C CYS A 3 8.22 -17.06 42.03
N ARG A 4 9.17 -17.81 41.49
CA ARG A 4 10.47 -18.00 42.15
C ARG A 4 11.40 -16.79 42.09
N CYS A 5 11.11 -15.81 41.24
CA CYS A 5 11.89 -14.57 41.19
C CYS A 5 11.40 -13.51 42.19
N CYS A 6 10.08 -13.32 42.33
CA CYS A 6 9.52 -12.25 43.17
C CYS A 6 8.72 -12.76 44.38
N GLN A 7 8.60 -14.07 44.57
CA GLN A 7 7.83 -14.76 45.62
C GLN A 7 6.32 -14.48 45.65
N GLN A 8 5.79 -13.70 44.71
CA GLN A 8 4.36 -13.44 44.56
C GLN A 8 3.63 -14.63 43.96
N GLU A 9 2.34 -14.77 44.27
CA GLU A 9 1.48 -15.80 43.68
C GLU A 9 1.31 -15.57 42.16
N ILE A 10 1.47 -16.65 41.39
CA ILE A 10 1.18 -16.72 39.96
C ILE A 10 -0.24 -17.25 39.82
N THR A 11 -1.10 -16.43 39.22
CA THR A 11 -2.48 -16.76 38.89
C THR A 11 -2.55 -17.48 37.53
N GLU A 12 -3.69 -18.10 37.21
CA GLU A 12 -3.86 -18.82 35.94
C GLU A 12 -3.80 -17.90 34.71
N ASP A 13 -4.10 -16.61 34.89
CA ASP A 13 -4.09 -15.59 33.85
C ASP A 13 -2.69 -14.98 33.60
N ASP A 14 -1.70 -15.29 34.45
CA ASP A 14 -0.35 -14.75 34.32
C ASP A 14 0.48 -15.50 33.26
N PHE A 15 1.15 -14.74 32.40
CA PHE A 15 2.14 -15.31 31.48
C PHE A 15 3.31 -15.89 32.26
N LYS A 16 3.44 -17.21 32.24
CA LYS A 16 4.46 -17.95 32.99
C LYS A 16 5.47 -18.66 32.08
N ILE A 17 6.72 -18.69 32.54
CA ILE A 17 7.80 -19.48 31.92
C ILE A 17 8.10 -20.65 32.84
N GLU A 18 8.16 -21.84 32.25
CA GLU A 18 8.62 -23.07 32.89
C GLU A 18 10.03 -23.37 32.38
N THR A 19 11.01 -23.39 33.28
CA THR A 19 12.39 -23.73 32.88
C THR A 19 12.57 -25.24 32.74
N SER A 20 13.44 -25.68 31.84
CA SER A 20 13.65 -27.11 31.55
C SER A 20 14.25 -27.95 32.69
N CYS A 21 14.89 -27.33 33.69
CA CYS A 21 15.71 -28.04 34.67
C CYS A 21 15.02 -28.30 36.02
N CYS A 22 13.87 -27.69 36.31
CA CYS A 22 12.99 -27.95 37.46
C CYS A 22 11.60 -27.38 37.10
N GLU A 23 10.52 -27.81 37.76
CA GLU A 23 9.16 -27.21 37.70
C GLU A 23 9.13 -25.75 38.25
N ASN A 24 10.05 -24.91 37.78
CA ASN A 24 10.19 -23.52 38.13
C ASN A 24 9.26 -22.72 37.25
N ILE A 25 8.17 -22.30 37.85
CA ILE A 25 7.24 -21.36 37.24
C ILE A 25 7.63 -19.95 37.72
N CYS A 26 7.95 -19.09 36.77
CA CYS A 26 8.22 -17.67 37.01
C CYS A 26 7.28 -16.82 36.16
N HIS A 27 6.94 -15.63 36.65
CA HIS A 27 6.41 -14.59 35.79
C HIS A 27 7.40 -14.35 34.65
N THR A 28 6.87 -14.29 33.43
CA THR A 28 7.65 -14.05 32.22
C THR A 28 8.50 -12.78 32.35
N THR A 29 7.92 -11.73 32.94
CA THR A 29 8.59 -10.46 33.22
C THR A 29 9.78 -10.61 34.16
N CYS A 30 9.59 -11.29 35.30
CA CYS A 30 10.66 -11.50 36.27
C CYS A 30 11.79 -12.38 35.71
N PHE A 31 11.47 -13.33 34.83
CA PHE A 31 12.48 -14.12 34.14
C PHE A 31 13.30 -13.23 33.17
N PHE A 32 12.64 -12.39 32.37
CA PHE A 32 13.34 -11.50 31.44
C PHE A 32 14.12 -10.37 32.13
N GLU A 33 13.67 -9.87 33.28
CA GLU A 33 14.45 -8.93 34.09
C GLU A 33 15.75 -9.56 34.55
N ARG A 34 15.72 -10.81 35.00
CA ARG A 34 16.92 -11.56 35.36
C ARG A 34 17.83 -11.80 34.15
N VAL A 35 17.26 -12.16 32.99
CA VAL A 35 18.02 -12.30 31.72
C VAL A 35 18.68 -10.99 31.30
N ARG A 36 18.06 -9.84 31.58
CA ARG A 36 18.63 -8.52 31.26
C ARG A 36 19.75 -8.12 32.21
N GLN A 37 19.66 -8.50 33.48
CA GLN A 37 20.71 -8.24 34.47
C GLN A 37 21.94 -9.13 34.21
N ASP A 38 21.73 -10.41 33.95
CA ASP A 38 22.80 -11.38 33.71
C ASP A 38 22.74 -11.94 32.27
N TRP A 39 23.02 -11.09 31.28
CA TRP A 39 22.90 -11.46 29.86
C TRP A 39 23.82 -12.63 29.46
N ASP A 40 24.99 -12.69 30.08
CA ASP A 40 26.07 -13.60 29.71
C ASP A 40 25.99 -14.96 30.42
N TYR A 41 25.29 -15.05 31.56
CA TYR A 41 25.21 -16.28 32.35
C TYR A 41 23.97 -16.28 33.25
N ILE A 42 23.09 -17.27 33.10
CA ILE A 42 21.90 -17.45 33.92
C ILE A 42 21.89 -18.86 34.45
N GLU A 43 21.91 -18.99 35.76
CA GLU A 43 21.72 -20.26 36.45
C GLU A 43 20.36 -20.32 37.15
N CYS A 44 19.81 -21.52 37.23
CA CYS A 44 18.65 -21.80 38.04
C CYS A 44 19.02 -21.64 39.51
N GLY A 45 18.37 -20.72 40.22
CA GLY A 45 18.63 -20.47 41.64
C GLY A 45 18.21 -21.60 42.61
N ILE A 46 17.71 -22.74 42.11
CA ILE A 46 17.29 -23.89 42.92
C ILE A 46 18.22 -25.09 42.72
N CYS A 47 18.42 -25.53 41.47
CA CYS A 47 19.27 -26.68 41.16
C CYS A 47 20.66 -26.30 40.64
N GLY A 48 20.95 -25.02 40.46
CA GLY A 48 22.22 -24.54 39.90
C GLY A 48 22.40 -24.84 38.40
N ALA A 49 21.39 -25.39 37.72
CA ALA A 49 21.51 -25.69 36.29
C ALA A 49 21.64 -24.42 35.46
N ILE A 50 22.61 -24.42 34.53
CA ILE A 50 22.83 -23.30 33.60
C ILE A 50 21.68 -23.25 32.60
N LEU A 51 20.85 -22.21 32.71
CA LEU A 51 19.74 -21.93 31.81
C LEU A 51 20.20 -21.22 30.53
N LYS A 52 21.26 -20.42 30.64
CA LYS A 52 21.92 -19.74 29.52
C LYS A 52 23.37 -19.48 29.87
N ALA A 53 24.30 -19.83 28.98
CA ALA A 53 25.67 -19.35 29.04
C ALA A 53 26.05 -18.79 27.67
N ARG A 54 26.64 -17.60 27.65
CA ARG A 54 27.23 -17.05 26.45
C ARG A 54 28.51 -17.83 26.17
N VAL A 55 28.46 -18.70 25.17
CA VAL A 55 29.67 -19.24 24.57
C VAL A 55 30.39 -18.06 23.93
N SER A 56 31.60 -17.73 24.37
CA SER A 56 32.44 -16.75 23.69
C SER A 56 32.82 -17.34 22.33
N ILE A 57 32.01 -17.06 21.32
CA ILE A 57 32.46 -17.25 19.94
C ILE A 57 33.54 -16.19 19.75
N GLN A 58 34.81 -16.57 19.89
CA GLN A 58 35.91 -15.73 19.44
C GLN A 58 35.62 -15.44 17.96
N SER A 59 35.31 -14.17 17.66
CA SER A 59 35.19 -13.75 16.28
C SER A 59 36.54 -14.01 15.64
N PRO A 60 36.62 -14.80 14.55
CA PRO A 60 37.90 -15.01 13.89
C PRO A 60 38.48 -13.65 13.52
N GLU A 61 39.78 -13.48 13.73
CA GLU A 61 40.46 -12.26 13.32
C GLU A 61 40.24 -12.06 11.81
N PRO A 62 39.97 -10.83 11.37
CA PRO A 62 39.74 -10.56 9.96
C PRO A 62 40.97 -10.97 9.14
N VAL A 63 40.75 -11.81 8.14
CA VAL A 63 41.82 -12.27 7.23
C VAL A 63 42.23 -11.11 6.33
N GLU A 64 43.29 -10.39 6.70
CA GLU A 64 43.85 -9.32 5.88
C GLU A 64 44.95 -9.89 4.96
N THR A 65 44.61 -10.13 3.69
CA THR A 65 45.61 -10.47 2.66
C THR A 65 45.85 -9.29 1.72
N PRO A 66 47.07 -9.12 1.18
CA PRO A 66 47.35 -8.07 0.19
C PRO A 66 46.39 -8.12 -1.02
N ALA A 67 45.98 -9.33 -1.43
CA ALA A 67 45.01 -9.54 -2.50
C ALA A 67 43.61 -9.01 -2.14
N LEU A 68 43.14 -9.29 -0.92
CA LEU A 68 41.86 -8.77 -0.42
C LEU A 68 41.88 -7.24 -0.33
N THR A 69 42.96 -6.65 0.19
CA THR A 69 43.13 -5.20 0.31
C THR A 69 43.12 -4.51 -1.06
N ALA A 70 43.78 -5.12 -2.06
CA ALA A 70 43.75 -4.63 -3.44
C ALA A 70 42.33 -4.70 -4.07
N ALA A 71 41.63 -5.82 -3.87
CA ALA A 71 40.26 -6.01 -4.35
C ALA A 71 39.30 -4.99 -3.72
N VAL A 72 39.38 -4.76 -2.40
CA VAL A 72 38.57 -3.76 -1.69
C VAL A 72 38.85 -2.35 -2.22
N LYS A 73 40.12 -2.01 -2.49
CA LYS A 73 40.48 -0.71 -3.07
C LYS A 73 39.87 -0.52 -4.45
N GLU A 74 39.87 -1.56 -5.28
CA GLU A 74 39.29 -1.51 -6.61
C GLU A 74 37.77 -1.39 -6.57
N ILE A 75 37.09 -2.16 -5.71
CA ILE A 75 35.66 -2.03 -5.47
C ILE A 75 35.31 -0.59 -5.03
N LYS A 76 36.08 0.00 -4.12
CA LYS A 76 35.85 1.40 -3.68
C LYS A 76 35.96 2.41 -4.83
N LYS A 77 36.90 2.22 -5.76
CA LYS A 77 37.00 3.06 -6.97
C LYS A 77 35.78 2.89 -7.87
N LEU A 78 35.37 1.64 -8.13
CA LEU A 78 34.20 1.35 -8.96
C LEU A 78 32.92 1.94 -8.37
N VAL A 79 32.72 1.83 -7.06
CA VAL A 79 31.57 2.45 -6.37
C VAL A 79 31.59 3.96 -6.54
N THR A 80 32.74 4.61 -6.41
CA THR A 80 32.86 6.06 -6.60
C THR A 80 32.55 6.48 -8.04
N ALA A 81 33.07 5.74 -9.02
CA ALA A 81 32.79 5.96 -10.43
C ALA A 81 31.31 5.76 -10.76
N ASN A 82 30.68 4.70 -10.23
CA ASN A 82 29.27 4.41 -10.39
C ASN A 82 28.40 5.52 -9.80
N ASN A 83 28.69 5.97 -8.57
CA ASN A 83 27.96 7.07 -7.94
C ASN A 83 28.04 8.36 -8.75
N LYS A 84 29.19 8.64 -9.38
CA LYS A 84 29.35 9.79 -10.28
C LYS A 84 28.51 9.64 -11.55
N ALA A 85 28.53 8.46 -12.17
CA ALA A 85 27.72 8.15 -13.35
C ALA A 85 26.21 8.24 -13.05
N GLU A 86 25.76 7.72 -11.91
CA GLU A 86 24.37 7.78 -11.49
C GLU A 86 23.90 9.23 -11.30
N ARG A 87 24.72 10.08 -10.67
CA ARG A 87 24.40 11.51 -10.52
C ARG A 87 24.29 12.21 -11.88
N ALA A 88 25.21 11.91 -12.80
CA ALA A 88 25.17 12.46 -14.15
C ALA A 88 23.90 12.01 -14.89
N MET A 89 23.53 10.74 -14.80
CA MET A 89 22.32 10.21 -15.42
C MET A 89 21.05 10.82 -14.83
N LYS A 90 20.99 11.00 -13.51
CA LYS A 90 19.88 11.71 -12.85
C LYS A 90 19.75 13.14 -13.35
N ALA A 91 20.86 13.85 -13.54
CA ALA A 91 20.83 15.20 -14.10
C ALA A 91 20.26 15.21 -15.53
N VAL A 92 20.73 14.31 -16.40
CA VAL A 92 20.22 14.16 -17.78
C VAL A 92 18.72 13.84 -17.79
N MET A 93 18.29 12.86 -16.98
CA MET A 93 16.87 12.51 -16.85
C MET A 93 16.02 13.69 -16.39
N ASN A 94 16.49 14.44 -15.39
CA ASN A 94 15.78 15.63 -14.91
C ASN A 94 15.66 16.69 -16.00
N THR A 95 16.73 16.94 -16.77
CA THR A 95 16.67 17.88 -17.90
C THR A 95 15.63 17.43 -18.94
N HIS A 96 15.67 16.17 -19.36
CA HIS A 96 14.68 15.66 -20.32
C HIS A 96 13.26 15.68 -19.76
N TYR A 97 13.08 15.40 -18.48
CA TYR A 97 11.78 15.46 -17.83
C TYR A 97 11.24 16.89 -17.76
N GLN A 98 12.09 17.89 -17.46
CA GLN A 98 11.65 19.30 -17.48
C GLN A 98 11.28 19.74 -18.88
N VAL A 99 12.08 19.41 -19.90
CA VAL A 99 11.74 19.72 -21.31
C VAL A 99 10.41 19.07 -21.68
N PHE A 100 10.22 17.79 -21.35
CA PHE A 100 8.97 17.09 -21.57
C PHE A 100 7.81 17.77 -20.86
N LYS A 101 7.98 18.17 -19.60
CA LYS A 101 6.94 18.84 -18.82
C LYS A 101 6.56 20.18 -19.45
N GLU A 102 7.55 21.02 -19.77
CA GLU A 102 7.34 22.34 -20.38
C GLU A 102 6.64 22.25 -21.74
N THR A 103 6.88 21.20 -22.52
CA THR A 103 6.20 21.00 -23.81
C THR A 103 4.85 20.30 -23.68
N ALA A 104 4.74 19.25 -22.87
CA ALA A 104 3.54 18.43 -22.78
C ALA A 104 2.45 19.05 -21.91
N GLU A 105 2.79 19.67 -20.78
CA GLU A 105 1.82 20.24 -19.83
C GLU A 105 0.89 21.31 -20.46
N PRO A 106 1.37 22.29 -21.25
CA PRO A 106 0.48 23.24 -21.90
C PRO A 106 -0.41 22.58 -22.96
N LEU A 107 0.11 21.58 -23.70
CA LEU A 107 -0.66 20.83 -24.69
C LEU A 107 -1.78 20.02 -24.02
N LEU A 108 -1.49 19.34 -22.91
CA LEU A 108 -2.48 18.59 -22.13
C LEU A 108 -3.54 19.51 -21.52
N THR A 109 -3.13 20.68 -21.04
CA THR A 109 -4.04 21.70 -20.48
C THR A 109 -4.95 22.26 -21.57
N SER A 110 -4.40 22.61 -22.73
CA SER A 110 -5.15 23.09 -23.90
C SER A 110 -6.12 22.03 -24.43
N LEU A 111 -5.68 20.79 -24.53
CA LEU A 111 -6.52 19.68 -24.97
C LEU A 111 -7.66 19.40 -23.99
N THR A 112 -7.40 19.51 -22.68
CA THR A 112 -8.43 19.41 -21.64
C THR A 112 -9.44 20.56 -21.70
N SER A 113 -8.97 21.79 -21.92
CA SER A 113 -9.87 22.96 -22.03
C SER A 113 -10.73 22.87 -23.30
N LEU A 114 -10.15 22.47 -24.44
CA LEU A 114 -10.86 22.21 -25.69
C LEU A 114 -11.94 21.14 -25.49
N GLN A 115 -11.59 20.02 -24.85
CA GLN A 115 -12.53 18.95 -24.52
C GLN A 115 -13.72 19.49 -23.70
N ARG A 116 -13.45 20.27 -22.64
CA ARG A 116 -14.51 20.88 -21.80
C ARG A 116 -15.42 21.80 -22.62
N ASN A 117 -14.83 22.64 -23.47
CA ASN A 117 -15.57 23.58 -24.31
C ASN A 117 -16.47 22.84 -25.32
N SER A 118 -15.95 21.81 -25.99
CA SER A 118 -16.74 20.99 -26.91
C SER A 118 -17.89 20.27 -26.19
N ILE A 119 -17.65 19.73 -25.00
CA ILE A 119 -18.72 19.10 -24.18
C ILE A 119 -19.79 20.15 -23.79
N ALA A 120 -19.37 21.35 -23.40
CA ALA A 120 -20.29 22.43 -23.05
C ALA A 120 -21.14 22.85 -24.26
N ALA A 121 -20.53 23.01 -25.43
CA ALA A 121 -21.23 23.32 -26.68
C ALA A 121 -22.28 22.25 -27.02
N VAL A 122 -21.93 20.96 -26.92
CA VAL A 122 -22.88 19.86 -27.14
C VAL A 122 -24.04 19.93 -26.14
N LYS A 123 -23.79 20.22 -24.85
CA LYS A 123 -24.86 20.36 -23.85
C LYS A 123 -25.77 21.56 -24.10
N GLN A 124 -25.25 22.61 -24.74
CA GLN A 124 -26.01 23.80 -25.08
C GLN A 124 -26.86 23.63 -26.35
N SER A 125 -26.55 22.66 -27.21
CA SER A 125 -27.29 22.34 -28.44
C SER A 125 -28.79 22.09 -28.23
N ALA A 126 -29.59 22.40 -29.24
CA ALA A 126 -31.04 22.21 -29.20
C ALA A 126 -31.38 20.72 -29.08
N GLU A 127 -30.67 19.87 -29.79
CA GLU A 127 -30.81 18.42 -29.85
C GLU A 127 -30.58 17.78 -28.47
N TYR A 128 -29.55 18.24 -27.74
CA TYR A 128 -29.28 17.75 -26.39
C TYR A 128 -30.41 18.13 -25.42
N ARG A 129 -30.92 19.36 -25.50
CA ARG A 129 -32.02 19.83 -24.65
C ARG A 129 -33.33 19.10 -24.96
N GLU A 130 -33.64 18.92 -26.24
CA GLU A 130 -34.82 18.19 -26.70
C GLU A 130 -34.77 16.73 -26.24
N TYR A 131 -33.64 16.06 -26.42
CA TYR A 131 -33.45 14.70 -25.92
C TYR A 131 -33.71 14.60 -24.41
N LEU A 132 -33.17 15.54 -23.61
CA LEU A 132 -33.40 15.54 -22.17
C LEU A 132 -34.88 15.74 -21.82
N LYS A 133 -35.58 16.61 -22.55
CA LYS A 133 -37.03 16.84 -22.39
C LYS A 133 -37.83 15.56 -22.66
N LEU A 134 -37.57 14.90 -23.79
CA LEU A 134 -38.23 13.64 -24.15
C LEU A 134 -37.93 12.54 -23.13
N ARG A 135 -36.67 12.42 -22.71
CA ARG A 135 -36.27 11.42 -21.71
C ARG A 135 -36.95 11.63 -20.37
N ARG A 136 -37.11 12.87 -19.89
CA ARG A 136 -37.87 13.18 -18.67
C ARG A 136 -39.32 12.75 -18.79
N LYS A 137 -39.97 13.01 -19.94
CA LYS A 137 -41.35 12.57 -20.21
C LYS A 137 -41.46 11.04 -20.16
N VAL A 138 -40.57 10.33 -20.85
CA VAL A 138 -40.55 8.86 -20.83
C VAL A 138 -40.36 8.33 -19.40
N SER A 139 -39.42 8.87 -18.62
CA SER A 139 -39.21 8.46 -17.23
C SER A 139 -40.46 8.71 -16.36
N ALA A 140 -41.15 9.84 -16.53
CA ALA A 140 -42.38 10.14 -15.80
C ALA A 140 -43.51 9.18 -16.19
N SER A 141 -43.73 8.94 -17.48
CA SER A 141 -44.73 7.99 -17.99
C SER A 141 -44.49 6.57 -17.49
N LEU A 142 -43.23 6.11 -17.47
CA LEU A 142 -42.88 4.78 -16.97
C LEU A 142 -43.06 4.68 -15.45
N THR A 143 -42.73 5.74 -14.71
CA THR A 143 -42.98 5.80 -13.26
C THR A 143 -44.48 5.71 -12.97
N LYS A 144 -45.30 6.40 -13.76
CA LYS A 144 -46.76 6.32 -13.67
C LYS A 144 -47.27 4.92 -14.01
N LEU A 145 -46.84 4.34 -15.13
CA LEU A 145 -47.21 2.98 -15.54
C LEU A 145 -46.89 1.95 -14.45
N ARG A 146 -45.72 2.06 -13.82
CA ARG A 146 -45.32 1.19 -12.71
C ARG A 146 -46.25 1.32 -11.50
N LYS A 147 -46.66 2.55 -11.16
CA LYS A 147 -47.57 2.81 -10.04
C LYS A 147 -48.99 2.31 -10.33
N ASP A 148 -49.52 2.65 -11.50
CA ASP A 148 -50.92 2.41 -11.85
C ASP A 148 -51.20 0.91 -12.12
N HIS A 149 -50.20 0.17 -12.60
CA HIS A 149 -50.38 -1.23 -13.04
C HIS A 149 -49.47 -2.24 -12.31
N THR A 150 -48.83 -1.85 -11.21
CA THR A 150 -47.93 -2.72 -10.39
C THR A 150 -46.92 -3.54 -11.21
N VAL A 151 -46.47 -2.97 -12.33
CA VAL A 151 -45.63 -3.70 -13.30
C VAL A 151 -44.23 -3.89 -12.75
N ASN A 152 -43.67 -5.09 -12.88
CA ASN A 152 -42.32 -5.35 -12.40
C ASN A 152 -41.26 -4.65 -13.29
N TYR A 153 -40.07 -4.46 -12.73
CA TYR A 153 -38.96 -3.80 -13.41
C TYR A 153 -38.50 -4.54 -14.68
N ARG A 154 -38.61 -5.86 -14.68
CA ARG A 154 -38.17 -6.72 -15.79
C ARG A 154 -39.02 -6.48 -17.04
N TYR A 155 -40.34 -6.46 -16.89
CA TYR A 155 -41.29 -6.12 -17.95
C TYR A 155 -41.02 -4.72 -18.50
N LEU A 156 -40.80 -3.74 -17.63
CA LEU A 156 -40.42 -2.39 -18.05
C LEU A 156 -39.08 -2.40 -18.79
N ARG A 157 -38.10 -3.22 -18.41
CA ARG A 157 -36.80 -3.29 -19.09
C ARG A 157 -36.86 -3.98 -20.46
N GLU A 158 -37.73 -4.97 -20.61
CA GLU A 158 -37.94 -5.74 -21.85
C GLU A 158 -38.76 -4.94 -22.87
N HIS A 159 -39.74 -4.16 -22.40
CA HIS A 159 -40.68 -3.42 -23.26
C HIS A 159 -40.47 -1.91 -23.30
N SER A 160 -39.71 -1.33 -22.37
CA SER A 160 -39.25 0.05 -22.48
C SER A 160 -37.78 0.09 -22.87
N LEU A 161 -37.38 1.13 -23.60
CA LEU A 161 -35.98 1.40 -23.97
C LEU A 161 -35.07 1.70 -22.76
N TRP A 162 -35.48 1.37 -21.52
CA TRP A 162 -34.76 1.55 -20.26
C TRP A 162 -33.35 0.94 -20.24
N SER A 163 -33.05 -0.02 -21.12
CA SER A 163 -31.84 -0.83 -21.03
C SER A 163 -30.66 -0.38 -21.91
N ARG A 164 -30.59 0.88 -22.34
CA ARG A 164 -29.39 1.38 -23.03
C ARG A 164 -28.80 2.59 -22.31
N TYR A 165 -28.15 2.36 -21.16
CA TYR A 165 -27.20 3.34 -20.57
C TYR A 165 -26.22 3.88 -21.65
N ARG A 166 -25.92 3.02 -22.62
CA ARG A 166 -25.09 3.27 -23.80
C ARG A 166 -25.71 4.15 -24.91
N SER A 167 -26.97 4.57 -24.80
CA SER A 167 -27.60 5.50 -25.77
C SER A 167 -27.92 6.86 -25.16
N THR A 168 -27.46 7.12 -23.93
CA THR A 168 -27.64 8.43 -23.30
C THR A 168 -26.61 9.43 -23.85
N PRO A 169 -26.98 10.69 -24.10
CA PRO A 169 -26.05 11.73 -24.54
C PRO A 169 -24.88 11.88 -23.58
N SER A 170 -25.10 11.77 -22.27
CA SER A 170 -24.03 11.81 -21.28
C SER A 170 -23.02 10.67 -21.47
N TRP A 171 -23.47 9.45 -21.77
CA TRP A 171 -22.58 8.33 -22.08
C TRP A 171 -21.88 8.51 -23.43
N LEU A 172 -22.59 8.98 -24.45
CA LEU A 172 -22.03 9.24 -25.78
C LEU A 172 -20.94 10.31 -25.70
N ILE A 173 -21.20 11.42 -25.01
CA ILE A 173 -20.24 12.49 -24.73
C ILE A 173 -19.03 11.92 -24.00
N ARG A 174 -19.24 11.20 -22.88
CA ARG A 174 -18.13 10.63 -22.09
C ARG A 174 -17.26 9.68 -22.90
N ARG A 175 -17.85 8.90 -23.82
CA ARG A 175 -17.11 7.95 -24.66
C ARG A 175 -16.41 8.64 -25.84
N ARG A 176 -17.06 9.61 -26.50
CA ARG A 176 -16.53 10.28 -27.70
C ARG A 176 -15.43 11.29 -27.38
N PHE A 177 -15.54 11.97 -26.24
CA PHE A 177 -14.53 12.93 -25.81
C PHE A 177 -13.48 12.31 -24.89
N ARG A 178 -13.43 10.98 -24.71
CA ARG A 178 -12.41 10.36 -23.86
C ARG A 178 -11.04 10.45 -24.51
N ILE A 179 -10.16 11.25 -23.93
CA ILE A 179 -8.75 11.29 -24.29
C ILE A 179 -8.08 10.05 -23.68
N ARG A 180 -7.36 9.29 -24.50
CA ARG A 180 -6.46 8.22 -24.06
C ARG A 180 -5.04 8.76 -24.26
N LEU A 181 -4.34 8.99 -23.17
CA LEU A 181 -2.90 9.31 -23.15
C LEU A 181 -2.15 8.02 -22.83
#